data_AF-A0A0F9AY03-F1
#
_entry.id   AF-A0A0F9AY03-F1
#
_cell.length_a   1.000
_cell.length_b   1.000
_cell.length_c   1.000
_cell.angle_alpha   90.00
_cell.angle_beta   90.00
_cell.angle_gamma   90.00
#
_symmetry.space_group_name_H-M   'P 1'
#
loop_
_entity.id
_entity.type
_entity.pdbx_description
1 polymer ?
#
loop_
_entity_poly.entity_id
_entity_poly.type
_entity_poly.pdbx_seq_one_letter_code
_entity_poly.pdbx_strand_id
1 'polypeptide(L)'
;MVQNILSKTNFDILSEEDKDDEKRLGKNKIWIIDPLDGTTDFVNRTGEFTVMIALVENKKPILGIIYWPTEKTLFLAQKDFGAWKFSNDSWVKISVSDISELEKCRAVGSRHHLSENEKALLKKLQILDFTSIGSSLKVGKISSGAADVYLTTTDKMKEWDTCASYCIISEAGGKMTDMQGNDMSYNNKIVSHQNGILVTNGLIHDKIVNEFKKL
;
A
#
# COMPACT_ATOMS: atom_id res chain seq x y z
N MET A 1 17.84 7.70 12.19
CA MET A 1 16.82 7.64 13.27
C MET A 1 16.03 6.33 13.22
N VAL A 2 15.38 5.94 12.10
CA VAL A 2 14.77 4.60 11.93
C VAL A 2 15.81 3.54 11.55
N GLN A 3 16.64 3.79 10.53
CA GLN A 3 17.66 2.84 10.09
C GLN A 3 18.64 2.43 11.21
N ASN A 4 19.04 3.35 12.09
CA ASN A 4 19.88 3.04 13.27
C ASN A 4 19.22 2.10 14.28
N ILE A 5 17.88 2.10 14.35
CA ILE A 5 17.14 1.16 15.20
C ILE A 5 17.10 -0.19 14.51
N LEU A 6 16.77 -0.21 13.22
CA LEU A 6 16.63 -1.43 12.43
C LEU A 6 17.98 -2.13 12.17
N SER A 7 19.09 -1.40 12.09
CA SER A 7 20.43 -1.98 11.92
C SER A 7 20.82 -2.92 13.07
N LYS A 8 20.23 -2.74 14.26
CA LYS A 8 20.42 -3.64 15.41
C LYS A 8 19.83 -5.04 15.18
N THR A 9 18.97 -5.21 14.19
CA THR A 9 18.39 -6.51 13.82
C THR A 9 19.31 -7.36 12.95
N ASN A 10 20.42 -6.79 12.44
CA ASN A 10 21.35 -7.42 11.51
C ASN A 10 20.70 -7.90 10.18
N PHE A 11 19.54 -7.36 9.82
CA PHE A 11 18.94 -7.56 8.50
C PHE A 11 19.31 -6.43 7.56
N ASP A 12 19.55 -6.76 6.29
CA ASP A 12 19.80 -5.78 5.23
C ASP A 12 18.58 -4.87 5.03
N ILE A 13 18.81 -3.65 4.55
CA ILE A 13 17.81 -2.61 4.38
C ILE A 13 17.79 -2.17 2.91
N LEU A 14 16.61 -2.22 2.29
CA LEU A 14 16.30 -1.50 1.06
C LEU A 14 15.52 -0.24 1.43
N SER A 15 15.99 0.92 1.00
CA SER A 15 15.37 2.22 1.32
C SER A 15 15.32 3.09 0.08
N GLU A 16 14.27 3.91 -0.07
CA GLU A 16 14.18 4.86 -1.19
C GLU A 16 15.40 5.80 -1.28
N GLU A 17 15.82 6.32 -0.14
CA GLU A 17 16.89 7.33 -0.01
C GLU A 17 18.30 6.76 -0.18
N ASP A 18 18.47 5.44 -0.11
CA ASP A 18 19.80 4.81 -0.15
C ASP A 18 20.10 4.21 -1.51
N LYS A 19 21.38 4.13 -1.84
CA LYS A 19 21.82 3.31 -2.97
C LYS A 19 21.58 1.84 -2.66
N ASP A 20 20.84 1.18 -3.53
CA ASP A 20 20.57 -0.25 -3.44
C ASP A 20 21.88 -1.09 -3.49
N ASP A 21 22.11 -1.91 -2.47
CA ASP A 21 23.16 -2.95 -2.45
C ASP A 21 22.53 -4.31 -2.78
N GLU A 22 22.79 -4.81 -4.00
CA GLU A 22 22.27 -6.09 -4.49
C GLU A 22 22.64 -7.30 -3.61
N LYS A 23 23.55 -7.18 -2.63
CA LYS A 23 23.78 -8.23 -1.60
C LYS A 23 22.50 -8.65 -0.88
N ARG A 24 21.52 -7.75 -0.75
CA ARG A 24 20.20 -8.08 -0.16
C ARG A 24 19.46 -9.18 -0.92
N LEU A 25 19.73 -9.37 -2.21
CA LEU A 25 19.03 -10.35 -3.04
C LEU A 25 19.31 -11.80 -2.63
N GLY A 26 20.43 -12.05 -1.94
CA GLY A 26 20.76 -13.35 -1.35
C GLY A 26 20.18 -13.58 0.04
N LYS A 27 19.35 -12.66 0.56
CA LYS A 27 18.86 -12.67 1.94
C LYS A 27 17.40 -13.07 1.98
N ASN A 28 17.09 -13.99 2.89
CA ASN A 28 15.71 -14.43 3.10
C ASN A 28 14.87 -13.39 3.83
N LYS A 29 15.49 -12.53 4.66
CA LYS A 29 14.79 -11.55 5.48
C LYS A 29 15.48 -10.19 5.42
N ILE A 30 14.73 -9.15 5.06
CA ILE A 30 15.21 -7.76 4.89
C ILE A 30 14.17 -6.74 5.34
N TRP A 31 14.62 -5.54 5.67
CA TRP A 31 13.74 -4.38 5.82
C TRP A 31 13.57 -3.67 4.48
N ILE A 32 12.35 -3.23 4.18
CA ILE A 32 12.05 -2.30 3.08
C ILE A 32 11.40 -1.06 3.68
N ILE A 33 11.94 0.12 3.35
CA ILE A 33 11.58 1.38 4.01
C ILE A 33 11.35 2.49 2.99
N ASP A 34 10.28 3.25 3.18
CA ASP A 34 10.12 4.59 2.63
C ASP A 34 10.11 5.59 3.80
N PRO A 35 11.16 6.41 3.97
CA PRO A 35 11.22 7.41 5.03
C PRO A 35 10.22 8.55 4.87
N LEU A 36 9.74 8.83 3.65
CA LEU A 36 8.86 9.94 3.32
C LEU A 36 8.04 9.65 2.05
N ASP A 37 7.06 8.76 2.18
CA ASP A 37 6.06 8.55 1.13
C ASP A 37 5.14 9.77 1.07
N GLY A 38 4.90 10.30 -0.13
CA GLY A 38 4.15 11.54 -0.34
C GLY A 38 5.02 12.80 -0.28
N THR A 39 6.24 12.77 -0.83
CA THR A 39 7.14 13.94 -0.91
C THR A 39 6.44 15.20 -1.47
N THR A 40 5.60 15.07 -2.51
CA THR A 40 4.82 16.21 -3.03
C THR A 40 3.85 16.78 -2.00
N ASP A 41 3.18 15.93 -1.23
CA ASP A 41 2.26 16.31 -0.16
C ASP A 41 3.00 16.96 1.03
N PHE A 42 4.21 16.49 1.33
CA PHE A 42 5.10 17.13 2.31
C PHE A 42 5.50 18.54 1.88
N VAL A 43 5.99 18.71 0.64
CA VAL A 43 6.39 20.01 0.08
C VAL A 43 5.20 20.98 0.05
N ASN A 44 4.03 20.49 -0.36
CA ASN A 44 2.81 21.30 -0.44
C ASN A 44 2.11 21.48 0.91
N ARG A 45 2.66 20.93 2.01
CA ARG A 45 2.11 21.03 3.37
C ARG A 45 0.65 20.60 3.47
N THR A 46 0.24 19.60 2.70
CA THR A 46 -1.12 19.04 2.76
C THR A 46 -1.32 18.21 4.01
N GLY A 47 -0.22 17.77 4.63
CA GLY A 47 -0.22 16.90 5.79
C GLY A 47 -0.41 15.43 5.44
N GLU A 48 -0.42 15.05 4.16
CA GLU A 48 -0.69 13.67 3.72
C GLU A 48 0.55 12.94 3.22
N PHE A 49 1.49 12.74 4.13
CA PHE A 49 2.71 11.97 3.92
C PHE A 49 2.87 10.97 5.04
N THR A 50 3.59 9.88 4.78
CA THR A 50 3.77 8.79 5.73
C THR A 50 5.21 8.28 5.78
N VAL A 51 5.51 7.55 6.85
CA VAL A 51 6.71 6.72 6.94
C VAL A 51 6.26 5.27 6.80
N MET A 52 6.87 4.53 5.88
CA MET A 52 6.54 3.13 5.62
C MET A 52 7.71 2.22 6.01
N ILE A 53 7.44 1.19 6.80
CA ILE A 53 8.43 0.20 7.23
C ILE A 53 7.82 -1.19 7.07
N ALA A 54 8.52 -2.08 6.39
CA ALA A 54 8.11 -3.46 6.26
C ALA A 54 9.27 -4.42 6.53
N LEU A 55 8.97 -5.53 7.18
CA LEU A 55 9.86 -6.69 7.26
C LEU A 55 9.40 -7.70 6.21
N VAL A 56 10.28 -8.05 5.28
CA VAL A 56 10.03 -9.05 4.25
C VAL A 56 10.74 -10.32 4.63
N GLU A 57 10.06 -11.46 4.52
CA GLU A 57 10.65 -12.80 4.62
C GLU A 57 10.23 -13.64 3.42
N ASN A 58 11.19 -14.29 2.76
CA ASN A 58 10.96 -15.12 1.57
C ASN A 58 10.12 -14.38 0.50
N LYS A 59 10.49 -13.12 0.23
CA LYS A 59 9.82 -12.22 -0.72
C LYS A 59 8.38 -11.82 -0.35
N LYS A 60 7.90 -12.13 0.86
CA LYS A 60 6.57 -11.75 1.34
C LYS A 60 6.66 -10.85 2.58
N PRO A 61 5.89 -9.76 2.66
CA PRO A 61 5.86 -8.92 3.86
C PRO A 61 5.23 -9.68 5.03
N ILE A 62 5.92 -9.73 6.16
CA ILE A 62 5.44 -10.37 7.40
C ILE A 62 5.15 -9.36 8.51
N LEU A 63 5.60 -8.11 8.35
CA LEU A 63 5.31 -6.98 9.21
C LEU A 63 5.17 -5.75 8.31
N GLY A 64 4.16 -4.92 8.55
CA GLY A 64 3.97 -3.65 7.86
C GLY A 64 3.56 -2.56 8.85
N ILE A 65 4.21 -1.40 8.71
CA ILE A 65 3.98 -0.21 9.51
C ILE A 65 3.81 0.97 8.56
N ILE A 66 2.72 1.72 8.73
CA ILE A 66 2.52 3.03 8.11
C ILE A 66 2.28 4.02 9.23
N TYR A 67 3.17 5.01 9.38
CA TYR A 67 2.99 6.09 10.33
C TYR A 67 2.60 7.38 9.61
N TRP A 68 1.49 7.97 10.02
CA TRP A 68 1.00 9.27 9.57
C TRP A 68 1.34 10.34 10.63
N PRO A 69 2.39 11.16 10.44
CA PRO A 69 2.94 11.98 11.52
C PRO A 69 2.04 13.13 11.96
N THR A 70 1.33 13.78 11.04
CA THR A 70 0.48 14.95 11.34
C THR A 70 -0.72 14.57 12.20
N GLU A 71 -1.33 13.42 11.94
CA GLU A 71 -2.45 12.87 12.71
C GLU A 71 -2.02 11.94 13.84
N LYS A 72 -0.71 11.77 14.08
CA LYS A 72 -0.14 10.85 15.07
C LYS A 72 -0.79 9.45 15.01
N THR A 73 -1.05 8.98 13.80
CA THR A 73 -1.78 7.74 13.54
C THR A 73 -0.83 6.68 13.01
N LEU A 74 -0.92 5.46 13.52
CA LEU A 74 -0.09 4.34 13.11
C LEU A 74 -0.99 3.20 12.63
N PHE A 75 -0.74 2.69 11.43
CA PHE A 75 -1.28 1.42 10.98
C PHE A 75 -0.19 0.35 11.14
N LEU A 76 -0.55 -0.79 11.72
CA LEU A 76 0.35 -1.89 12.02
C LEU A 76 -0.32 -3.21 11.65
N ALA A 77 0.42 -4.08 10.98
CA ALA A 77 0.03 -5.47 10.79
C ALA A 77 1.23 -6.38 10.90
N GLN A 78 1.00 -7.56 11.45
CA GLN A 78 1.93 -8.68 11.43
C GLN A 78 1.18 -9.89 10.90
N LYS A 79 1.85 -10.66 10.04
CA LYS A 79 1.29 -11.88 9.46
C LYS A 79 0.70 -12.78 10.54
N ASP A 80 -0.57 -13.16 10.38
CA ASP A 80 -1.38 -14.00 11.28
C ASP A 80 -1.82 -13.33 12.60
N PHE A 81 -1.68 -12.00 12.74
CA PHE A 81 -2.08 -11.24 13.95
C PHE A 81 -3.09 -10.11 13.68
N GLY A 82 -3.56 -9.97 12.43
CA GLY A 82 -4.52 -8.95 12.03
C GLY A 82 -3.90 -7.55 11.87
N ALA A 83 -4.71 -6.65 11.32
CA ALA A 83 -4.35 -5.25 11.15
C ALA A 83 -4.94 -4.37 12.25
N TRP A 84 -4.18 -3.38 12.66
CA TRP A 84 -4.49 -2.49 13.77
C TRP A 84 -4.19 -1.04 13.40
N LYS A 85 -4.97 -0.13 13.99
CA LYS A 85 -4.75 1.31 13.93
C LYS A 85 -4.59 1.85 15.34
N PHE A 86 -3.50 2.57 15.60
CA PHE A 86 -3.32 3.38 16.80
C PHE A 86 -3.58 4.84 16.48
N SER A 87 -4.46 5.46 17.25
CA SER A 87 -4.78 6.89 17.17
C SER A 87 -5.44 7.33 18.48
N ASN A 88 -5.27 8.59 18.87
CA ASN A 88 -5.84 9.12 20.13
C ASN A 88 -5.53 8.23 21.34
N ASP A 89 -4.28 7.79 21.47
CA ASP A 89 -3.77 6.94 22.55
C ASP A 89 -4.49 5.59 22.71
N SER A 90 -5.12 5.08 21.64
CA SER A 90 -5.87 3.82 21.65
C SER A 90 -5.59 2.96 20.43
N TRP A 91 -5.56 1.65 20.63
CA TRP A 91 -5.48 0.65 19.57
C TRP A 91 -6.87 0.14 19.20
N VAL A 92 -7.18 0.11 17.90
CA VAL A 92 -8.37 -0.52 17.36
C VAL A 92 -7.98 -1.53 16.29
N LYS A 93 -8.61 -2.70 16.31
CA LYS A 93 -8.50 -3.65 15.19
C LYS A 93 -9.27 -3.07 14.00
N ILE A 94 -8.69 -3.17 12.81
CA ILE A 94 -9.30 -2.68 11.57
C ILE A 94 -9.60 -3.84 10.64
N SER A 95 -10.62 -3.66 9.81
CA SER A 95 -11.00 -4.59 8.75
C SER A 95 -11.51 -3.82 7.54
N VAL A 96 -11.38 -4.42 6.38
CA VAL A 96 -12.01 -3.90 5.15
C VAL A 96 -13.53 -3.94 5.24
N SER A 97 -14.21 -3.26 4.30
CA SER A 97 -15.66 -3.28 4.18
C SER A 97 -16.18 -4.62 3.62
N ASP A 98 -17.49 -4.83 3.75
CA ASP A 98 -18.22 -5.96 3.16
C ASP A 98 -18.94 -5.59 1.84
N ILE A 99 -18.61 -4.44 1.25
CA ILE A 99 -19.23 -3.97 0.00
C ILE A 99 -18.79 -4.87 -1.17
N SER A 100 -19.75 -5.55 -1.80
CA SER A 100 -19.48 -6.48 -2.90
C SER A 100 -19.98 -5.99 -4.26
N GLU A 101 -20.78 -4.93 -4.29
CA GLU A 101 -21.37 -4.30 -5.48
C GLU A 101 -20.48 -3.13 -5.94
N LEU A 102 -20.04 -3.13 -7.19
CA LEU A 102 -19.07 -2.14 -7.70
C LEU A 102 -19.66 -0.73 -7.67
N GLU A 103 -20.92 -0.58 -8.02
CA GLU A 103 -21.66 0.68 -8.03
C GLU A 103 -21.81 1.33 -6.65
N LYS A 104 -21.63 0.55 -5.57
CA LYS A 104 -21.64 1.03 -4.18
C LYS A 104 -20.24 1.28 -3.63
N CYS A 105 -19.20 0.93 -4.37
CA CYS A 105 -17.82 1.10 -3.93
C CYS A 105 -17.41 2.57 -3.90
N ARG A 106 -16.52 2.87 -2.97
CA ARG A 106 -15.83 4.14 -2.82
C ARG A 106 -14.39 3.98 -3.27
N ALA A 107 -14.04 4.66 -4.35
CA ALA A 107 -12.68 4.72 -4.84
C ALA A 107 -11.86 5.77 -4.09
N VAL A 108 -10.60 5.45 -3.85
CA VAL A 108 -9.60 6.43 -3.40
C VAL A 108 -8.45 6.47 -4.40
N GLY A 109 -8.00 7.68 -4.72
CA GLY A 109 -6.92 7.88 -5.70
C GLY A 109 -5.95 8.98 -5.26
N SER A 110 -4.85 9.11 -6.01
CA SER A 110 -3.86 10.15 -5.75
C SER A 110 -4.46 11.54 -5.96
N ARG A 111 -4.12 12.48 -5.06
CA ARG A 111 -4.48 13.90 -5.20
C ARG A 111 -3.86 14.53 -6.44
N HIS A 112 -2.62 14.17 -6.74
CA HIS A 112 -1.84 14.88 -7.75
C HIS A 112 -2.00 14.27 -9.13
N HIS A 113 -2.27 12.96 -9.22
CA HIS A 113 -2.31 12.24 -10.49
C HIS A 113 -3.36 11.12 -10.49
N LEU A 114 -4.46 11.34 -11.21
CA LEU A 114 -5.36 10.28 -11.68
C LEU A 114 -5.40 10.38 -13.21
N SER A 115 -4.87 9.37 -13.89
CA SER A 115 -4.80 9.32 -15.35
C SER A 115 -6.20 9.16 -15.98
N GLU A 116 -6.33 9.55 -17.25
CA GLU A 116 -7.59 9.36 -17.99
C GLU A 116 -7.96 7.88 -18.13
N ASN A 117 -6.97 6.98 -18.22
CA ASN A 117 -7.21 5.53 -18.26
C ASN A 117 -7.82 5.02 -16.95
N GLU A 118 -7.32 5.49 -15.80
CA GLU A 118 -7.86 5.12 -14.49
C GLU A 118 -9.28 5.67 -14.30
N LYS A 119 -9.53 6.92 -14.73
CA LYS A 119 -10.89 7.51 -14.73
C LYS A 119 -11.85 6.72 -15.61
N ALA A 120 -11.43 6.36 -16.82
CA ALA A 120 -12.24 5.58 -17.74
C ALA A 120 -12.55 4.18 -17.17
N LEU A 121 -11.58 3.54 -16.52
CA LEU A 121 -11.77 2.25 -15.85
C LEU A 121 -12.76 2.36 -14.69
N LEU A 122 -12.62 3.34 -13.80
CA LEU A 122 -13.59 3.56 -12.70
C LEU A 122 -15.01 3.79 -13.22
N LYS A 123 -15.15 4.59 -14.29
CA LYS A 123 -16.45 4.81 -14.95
C LYS A 123 -17.02 3.54 -15.56
N LYS A 124 -16.19 2.71 -16.24
CA LYS A 124 -16.61 1.41 -16.80
C LYS A 124 -17.08 0.45 -15.71
N LEU A 125 -16.44 0.49 -14.54
CA LEU A 125 -16.81 -0.29 -13.35
C LEU A 125 -18.03 0.29 -12.60
N GLN A 126 -18.56 1.43 -13.03
CA GLN A 126 -19.64 2.17 -12.36
C GLN A 126 -19.29 2.64 -10.93
N ILE A 127 -18.01 2.77 -10.61
CA ILE A 127 -17.53 3.29 -9.33
C ILE A 127 -17.49 4.81 -9.41
N LEU A 128 -18.54 5.47 -8.93
CA LEU A 128 -18.73 6.92 -9.10
C LEU A 128 -18.32 7.72 -7.85
N ASP A 129 -18.33 7.11 -6.67
CA ASP A 129 -17.85 7.75 -5.44
C ASP A 129 -16.32 7.71 -5.43
N PHE A 130 -15.69 8.87 -5.50
CA PHE A 130 -14.25 9.03 -5.56
C PHE A 130 -13.77 10.12 -4.60
N THR A 131 -12.78 9.79 -3.79
CA THR A 131 -12.06 10.77 -2.97
C THR A 131 -10.57 10.71 -3.22
N SER A 132 -9.90 11.87 -3.18
CA SER A 132 -8.45 11.92 -3.30
C SER A 132 -7.76 11.96 -1.94
N ILE A 133 -6.66 11.22 -1.81
CA ILE A 133 -5.76 11.27 -0.66
C ILE A 133 -4.33 10.88 -1.09
N GLY A 134 -3.35 11.58 -0.53
CA GLY A 134 -1.92 11.37 -0.75
C GLY A 134 -1.41 10.07 -0.15
N SER A 135 -0.21 9.65 -0.60
CA SER A 135 0.60 8.62 0.07
C SER A 135 -0.13 7.28 0.31
N SER A 136 0.39 6.42 1.17
CA SER A 136 -0.14 5.12 1.58
C SER A 136 -1.43 5.21 2.40
N LEU A 137 -1.90 6.42 2.72
CA LEU A 137 -3.19 6.67 3.39
C LEU A 137 -4.40 6.13 2.61
N LYS A 138 -4.25 5.98 1.28
CA LYS A 138 -5.22 5.24 0.44
C LYS A 138 -5.47 3.84 0.97
N VAL A 139 -4.39 3.10 1.27
CA VAL A 139 -4.46 1.74 1.81
C VAL A 139 -4.94 1.76 3.25
N GLY A 140 -4.55 2.77 4.05
CA GLY A 140 -5.09 2.98 5.39
C GLY A 140 -6.62 3.13 5.41
N LYS A 141 -7.20 3.88 4.46
CA LYS A 141 -8.65 4.02 4.30
C LYS A 141 -9.33 2.71 3.95
N ILE A 142 -8.79 1.96 2.98
CA ILE A 142 -9.39 0.68 2.56
C ILE A 142 -9.30 -0.35 3.69
N SER A 143 -8.14 -0.46 4.34
CA SER A 143 -7.91 -1.39 5.45
C SER A 143 -8.76 -1.08 6.69
N SER A 144 -9.28 0.15 6.79
CA SER A 144 -10.21 0.58 7.85
C SER A 144 -11.69 0.54 7.43
N GLY A 145 -12.01 0.03 6.24
CA GLY A 145 -13.37 -0.03 5.70
C GLY A 145 -13.97 1.32 5.29
N ALA A 146 -13.16 2.38 5.23
CA ALA A 146 -13.58 3.73 4.82
C ALA A 146 -13.56 3.94 3.29
N ALA A 147 -12.97 3.00 2.56
CA ALA A 147 -12.93 2.93 1.10
C ALA A 147 -12.85 1.47 0.65
N ASP A 148 -13.02 1.22 -0.65
CA ASP A 148 -13.20 -0.14 -1.17
C ASP A 148 -12.20 -0.48 -2.28
N VAL A 149 -11.71 0.53 -3.01
CA VAL A 149 -10.73 0.33 -4.10
C VAL A 149 -9.72 1.48 -4.21
N TYR A 150 -8.49 1.11 -4.49
CA TYR A 150 -7.46 1.98 -5.06
C TYR A 150 -6.81 1.23 -6.22
N LEU A 151 -6.67 1.90 -7.36
CA LEU A 151 -5.95 1.37 -8.51
C LEU A 151 -5.00 2.42 -9.07
N THR A 152 -3.87 1.97 -9.60
CA THR A 152 -2.97 2.77 -10.42
C THR A 152 -2.36 1.93 -11.52
N THR A 153 -2.28 2.46 -12.73
CA THR A 153 -1.67 1.77 -13.89
C THR A 153 -0.23 2.23 -14.15
N THR A 154 0.36 3.03 -13.27
CA THR A 154 1.74 3.51 -13.41
C THR A 154 2.77 2.43 -13.06
N ASP A 155 3.92 2.49 -13.72
CA ASP A 155 5.13 1.72 -13.42
C ASP A 155 6.09 2.42 -12.44
N LYS A 156 5.70 3.61 -11.95
CA LYS A 156 6.51 4.44 -11.05
C LYS A 156 6.53 3.94 -9.61
N MET A 157 5.56 3.09 -9.22
CA MET A 157 5.49 2.54 -7.87
C MET A 157 6.61 1.52 -7.67
N LYS A 158 7.26 1.59 -6.51
CA LYS A 158 8.37 0.73 -6.13
C LYS A 158 8.00 -0.14 -4.94
N GLU A 159 8.87 -1.09 -4.60
CA GLU A 159 8.65 -2.02 -3.49
C GLU A 159 8.39 -1.30 -2.17
N TRP A 160 9.11 -0.22 -1.86
CA TRP A 160 8.95 0.54 -0.62
C TRP A 160 7.59 1.25 -0.50
N ASP A 161 6.98 1.66 -1.63
CA ASP A 161 5.64 2.29 -1.66
C ASP A 161 4.50 1.31 -1.32
N THR A 162 4.74 0.00 -1.43
CA THR A 162 3.66 -1.01 -1.33
C THR A 162 3.92 -2.08 -0.27
N CYS A 163 5.15 -2.29 0.19
CA CYS A 163 5.50 -3.41 1.04
C CYS A 163 4.76 -3.39 2.39
N ALA A 164 4.75 -2.24 3.08
CA ALA A 164 4.04 -2.11 4.35
C ALA A 164 2.51 -2.20 4.13
N SER A 165 2.03 -1.51 3.10
CA SER A 165 0.64 -1.51 2.66
C SER A 165 0.11 -2.92 2.38
N TYR A 166 0.91 -3.78 1.73
CA TYR A 166 0.54 -5.15 1.42
C TYR A 166 0.26 -6.00 2.66
N CYS A 167 1.14 -5.91 3.68
CA CYS A 167 0.92 -6.61 4.94
C CYS A 167 -0.36 -6.13 5.62
N ILE A 168 -0.55 -4.80 5.69
CA ILE A 168 -1.70 -4.18 6.35
C ILE A 168 -3.02 -4.57 5.68
N ILE A 169 -3.13 -4.45 4.36
CA ILE A 169 -4.38 -4.78 3.67
C ILE A 169 -4.70 -6.28 3.75
N SER A 170 -3.68 -7.15 3.65
CA SER A 170 -3.86 -8.60 3.73
C SER A 170 -4.41 -9.01 5.10
N GLU A 171 -3.83 -8.48 6.17
CA GLU A 171 -4.25 -8.77 7.55
C GLU A 171 -5.56 -8.06 7.95
N ALA A 172 -5.98 -7.03 7.20
CA ALA A 172 -7.30 -6.40 7.32
C ALA A 172 -8.41 -7.19 6.58
N GLY A 173 -8.05 -8.26 5.84
CA GLY A 173 -8.98 -9.07 5.06
C GLY A 173 -9.18 -8.62 3.61
N GLY A 174 -8.39 -7.65 3.13
CA GLY A 174 -8.41 -7.19 1.75
C GLY A 174 -7.42 -7.93 0.85
N LYS A 175 -7.19 -7.38 -0.35
CA LYS A 175 -6.29 -7.97 -1.35
C LYS A 175 -5.49 -6.90 -2.08
N MET A 176 -4.21 -7.19 -2.34
CA MET A 176 -3.33 -6.38 -3.17
C MET A 176 -2.59 -7.25 -4.19
N THR A 177 -2.67 -6.85 -5.45
CA THR A 177 -2.01 -7.49 -6.60
C THR A 177 -1.50 -6.42 -7.56
N ASP A 178 -0.84 -6.83 -8.63
CA ASP A 178 -0.76 -5.97 -9.81
C ASP A 178 -2.14 -5.85 -10.51
N MET A 179 -2.27 -4.99 -11.52
CA MET A 179 -3.55 -4.82 -12.23
C MET A 179 -3.98 -6.07 -13.02
N GLN A 180 -3.06 -7.00 -13.28
CA GLN A 180 -3.35 -8.28 -13.94
C GLN A 180 -3.78 -9.37 -12.93
N GLY A 181 -3.81 -9.06 -11.64
CA GLY A 181 -4.16 -10.00 -10.58
C GLY A 181 -3.02 -10.94 -10.18
N ASN A 182 -1.79 -10.66 -10.59
CA ASN A 182 -0.62 -11.42 -10.14
C ASN A 182 -0.23 -11.01 -8.72
N ASP A 183 0.18 -11.99 -7.93
CA ASP A 183 0.66 -11.76 -6.59
C ASP A 183 1.89 -10.84 -6.55
N MET A 184 1.88 -9.90 -5.60
CA MET A 184 3.04 -9.07 -5.32
C MET A 184 4.18 -9.91 -4.74
N SER A 185 5.41 -9.57 -5.12
CA SER A 185 6.64 -10.11 -4.54
C SER A 185 7.60 -8.97 -4.22
N TYR A 186 8.46 -9.18 -3.23
CA TYR A 186 9.38 -8.16 -2.71
C TYR A 186 10.81 -8.69 -2.63
N ASN A 187 11.77 -7.81 -2.36
CA ASN A 187 13.20 -8.08 -2.46
C ASN A 187 13.60 -8.52 -3.88
N ASN A 188 13.05 -7.89 -4.93
CA ASN A 188 13.41 -8.18 -6.31
C ASN A 188 14.57 -7.31 -6.78
N LYS A 189 15.20 -7.75 -7.87
CA LYS A 189 16.23 -6.98 -8.56
C LYS A 189 15.64 -5.73 -9.22
N ILE A 190 14.50 -5.89 -9.89
CA ILE A 190 13.71 -4.77 -10.41
C ILE A 190 12.72 -4.39 -9.31
N VAL A 191 12.98 -3.27 -8.64
CA VAL A 191 12.15 -2.80 -7.51
C VAL A 191 10.87 -2.08 -7.95
N SER A 192 10.76 -1.72 -9.22
CA SER A 192 9.58 -1.05 -9.79
C SER A 192 8.49 -2.06 -10.17
N HIS A 193 7.25 -1.79 -9.77
CA HIS A 193 6.07 -2.56 -10.13
C HIS A 193 5.64 -2.25 -11.55
N GLN A 194 5.90 -3.15 -12.49
CA GLN A 194 5.70 -2.90 -13.93
C GLN A 194 4.23 -2.88 -14.38
N ASN A 195 3.33 -3.50 -13.62
CA ASN A 195 1.95 -3.78 -14.04
C ASN A 195 0.91 -2.99 -13.24
N GLY A 196 1.31 -1.86 -12.64
CA GLY A 196 0.44 -1.11 -11.74
C GLY A 196 0.10 -1.87 -10.46
N ILE A 197 -0.83 -1.31 -9.69
CA ILE A 197 -1.24 -1.84 -8.38
C ILE A 197 -2.76 -1.77 -8.26
N LEU A 198 -3.35 -2.85 -7.78
CA LEU A 198 -4.76 -2.93 -7.39
C LEU A 198 -4.85 -3.29 -5.91
N VAL A 199 -5.55 -2.46 -5.13
CA VAL A 199 -5.86 -2.68 -3.71
C VAL A 199 -7.37 -2.65 -3.53
N THR A 200 -7.94 -3.66 -2.90
CA THR A 200 -9.40 -3.71 -2.67
C THR A 200 -9.75 -4.32 -1.32
N ASN A 201 -11.02 -4.25 -0.96
CA ASN A 201 -11.62 -5.00 0.15
C ASN A 201 -11.70 -6.54 -0.08
N GLY A 202 -11.05 -7.08 -1.10
CA GLY A 202 -11.08 -8.50 -1.45
C GLY A 202 -12.32 -8.91 -2.26
N LEU A 203 -13.53 -8.54 -1.82
CA LEU A 203 -14.79 -9.00 -2.42
C LEU A 203 -14.98 -8.57 -3.89
N ILE A 204 -14.51 -7.37 -4.24
CA ILE A 204 -14.62 -6.84 -5.61
C ILE A 204 -13.38 -7.13 -6.47
N HIS A 205 -12.34 -7.72 -5.90
CA HIS A 205 -11.01 -7.75 -6.50
C HIS A 205 -11.01 -8.43 -7.89
N ASP A 206 -11.52 -9.66 -7.95
CA ASP A 206 -11.48 -10.45 -9.17
C ASP A 206 -12.44 -9.87 -10.23
N LYS A 207 -13.51 -9.17 -9.83
CA LYS A 207 -14.39 -8.44 -10.77
C LYS A 207 -13.60 -7.33 -11.49
N ILE A 208 -12.78 -6.58 -10.76
CA ILE A 208 -11.97 -5.49 -11.31
C ILE A 208 -10.86 -6.06 -12.21
N VAL A 209 -10.14 -7.09 -11.76
CA VAL A 209 -9.10 -7.77 -12.58
C VAL A 209 -9.69 -8.29 -13.89
N ASN A 210 -10.87 -8.93 -13.83
CA ASN A 210 -11.52 -9.47 -15.04
C ASN A 210 -11.96 -8.37 -16.01
N GLU A 211 -12.38 -7.20 -15.53
CA GLU A 211 -12.70 -6.08 -16.41
C GLU A 211 -11.48 -5.36 -16.98
N PHE A 212 -10.39 -5.31 -16.21
CA PHE A 212 -9.12 -4.76 -16.67
C PHE A 212 -8.50 -5.61 -17.78
N LYS A 213 -8.54 -6.94 -17.66
CA LYS A 213 -8.03 -7.88 -18.68
C LYS A 213 -8.76 -7.85 -20.02
N LYS A 214 -9.92 -7.18 -20.08
CA LYS A 214 -10.70 -6.99 -21.33
C LYS A 214 -10.32 -5.71 -22.08
N LEU A 215 -9.48 -4.85 -21.49
CA LEU A 215 -8.91 -3.66 -22.13
C LEU A 215 -7.71 -4.05 -22.99
#